data_AF-A0A0R2JNC2-F1
#
_entry.id   AF-A0A0R2JNC2-F1
#
_cell.length_a   1.000
_cell.length_b   1.000
_cell.length_c   1.000
_cell.angle_alpha   90.00
_cell.angle_beta   90.00
_cell.angle_gamma   90.00
#
_symmetry.space_group_name_H-M   'P 1'
#
loop_
_entity.id
_entity.type
_entity.pdbx_description
1 polymer ?
#
loop_
_entity_poly.entity_id
_entity_poly.type
_entity_poly.pdbx_seq_one_letter_code
_entity_poly.pdbx_strand_id
1 'polypeptide(L)'
;MAGVVRHSPIINQIDQAIINGVQRLPFDNGFKVMTDFGSPELNTLLALGISIYVALKDKMLAIYLFSLYFVGAGLAYVMKALVQRPRPVVASVHFDGYSFPSGHAITTILLVMLVCIFAQQYLKAKTMQLLLIGFGSVWVFIIGASRVYLHAHFPTDVLASWCLAMAVWGGVTVLKQAYLNRT
;
A
#
# COMPACT_ATOMS: atom_id res chain seq x y z
N MET A 1 -4.72 13.96 3.23
CA MET A 1 -4.95 14.38 1.83
C MET A 1 -5.12 15.89 1.69
N ALA A 2 -6.06 16.52 2.41
CA ALA A 2 -6.33 17.96 2.28
C ALA A 2 -5.09 18.87 2.45
N GLY A 3 -4.21 18.58 3.41
CA GLY A 3 -3.00 19.39 3.59
C GLY A 3 -1.96 19.26 2.47
N VAL A 4 -1.87 18.10 1.80
CA VAL A 4 -0.94 17.89 0.67
C VAL A 4 -1.44 18.68 -0.54
N VAL A 5 -2.74 18.58 -0.83
CA VAL A 5 -3.40 19.32 -1.93
C VAL A 5 -3.32 20.83 -1.70
N ARG A 6 -3.37 21.29 -0.45
CA ARG A 6 -3.27 22.72 -0.10
C ARG A 6 -1.84 23.23 0.09
N HIS A 7 -0.81 22.43 -0.23
CA HIS A 7 0.59 22.78 0.00
C HIS A 7 0.85 23.31 1.43
N SER A 8 0.25 22.67 2.44
CA SER A 8 0.34 23.10 3.84
C SER A 8 1.81 23.25 4.27
N PRO A 9 2.21 24.41 4.84
CA PRO A 9 3.58 24.64 5.28
C PRO A 9 4.07 23.59 6.27
N ILE A 10 3.20 23.14 7.19
CA ILE A 10 3.51 22.15 8.23
C ILE A 10 3.82 20.78 7.60
N ILE A 11 3.06 20.37 6.59
CA ILE A 11 3.28 19.08 5.91
C ILE A 11 4.61 19.10 5.18
N ASN A 12 4.89 20.19 4.45
CA ASN A 12 6.16 20.35 3.76
C ASN A 12 7.33 20.38 4.74
N GLN A 13 7.20 21.03 5.90
CA GLN A 13 8.24 21.04 6.94
C GLN A 13 8.54 19.63 7.48
N ILE A 14 7.50 18.85 7.82
CA ILE A 14 7.67 17.48 8.32
C ILE A 14 8.33 16.60 7.26
N ASP A 15 7.83 16.65 6.03
CA ASP A 15 8.35 15.86 4.93
C ASP A 15 9.83 16.17 4.64
N GLN A 16 10.19 17.45 4.62
CA GLN A 16 11.57 17.88 4.38
C GLN A 16 12.49 17.57 5.56
N ALA A 17 12.02 17.71 6.80
CA ALA A 17 12.82 17.35 7.98
C ALA A 17 13.23 15.87 7.96
N ILE A 18 12.29 14.98 7.60
CA ILE A 18 12.56 13.54 7.50
C ILE A 18 13.48 13.25 6.30
N ILE A 19 13.20 13.81 5.12
CA ILE A 19 14.05 13.60 3.93
C ILE A 19 15.49 14.05 4.19
N ASN A 20 15.68 15.25 4.75
CA ASN A 20 17.03 15.77 5.03
C ASN A 20 17.77 14.93 6.08
N GLY A 21 17.06 14.33 7.04
CA GLY A 21 17.64 13.40 7.99
C GLY A 21 18.11 12.11 7.32
N VAL A 22 17.28 11.55 6.45
CA VAL A 22 17.55 10.29 5.74
C VAL A 22 18.62 10.45 4.66
N GLN A 23 18.70 11.61 4.02
CA GLN A 23 19.71 11.91 3.00
C GLN A 23 21.16 11.78 3.50
N ARG A 24 21.38 11.88 4.81
CA ARG A 24 22.69 11.73 5.45
C ARG A 24 23.13 10.27 5.62
N LEU A 25 22.22 9.31 5.42
CA LEU A 25 22.53 7.89 5.53
C LEU A 25 23.23 7.40 4.25
N PRO A 26 24.26 6.54 4.36
CA PRO A 26 24.96 6.00 3.20
C PRO A 26 23.99 5.17 2.37
N PHE A 27 24.00 5.35 1.04
CA PHE A 27 23.13 4.63 0.10
C PHE A 27 23.48 3.14 0.06
N ASP A 28 22.49 2.27 0.29
CA ASP A 28 22.61 0.83 0.24
C ASP A 28 21.69 0.22 -0.83
N ASN A 29 22.26 -0.61 -1.71
CA ASN A 29 21.54 -1.35 -2.74
C ASN A 29 20.53 -2.36 -2.16
N GLY A 30 20.68 -2.75 -0.89
CA GLY A 30 19.74 -3.66 -0.21
C GLY A 30 18.29 -3.18 -0.26
N PHE A 31 18.05 -1.87 -0.10
CA PHE A 31 16.69 -1.31 -0.15
C PHE A 31 16.08 -1.32 -1.55
N LYS A 32 16.90 -1.27 -2.60
CA LYS A 32 16.42 -1.39 -3.98
C LYS A 32 15.91 -2.80 -4.24
N VAL A 33 16.70 -3.81 -3.89
CA VAL A 33 16.32 -5.23 -4.02
C VAL A 33 15.06 -5.55 -3.21
N MET A 34 14.98 -5.07 -1.95
CA MET A 34 13.77 -5.27 -1.13
C MET A 34 12.53 -4.64 -1.78
N THR A 35 12.68 -3.48 -2.42
CA THR A 35 11.58 -2.77 -3.07
C THR A 35 11.09 -3.51 -4.32
N ASP A 36 11.96 -4.21 -5.04
CA ASP A 36 11.58 -5.00 -6.21
C ASP A 36 10.61 -6.14 -5.83
N PHE A 37 10.80 -6.75 -4.65
CA PHE A 37 9.86 -7.73 -4.09
C PHE A 37 8.54 -7.11 -3.60
N GLY A 38 8.51 -5.81 -3.38
CA GLY A 38 7.30 -5.03 -3.07
C GLY A 38 6.75 -4.26 -4.27
N SER A 39 7.13 -4.65 -5.50
CA SER A 39 6.74 -3.95 -6.72
C SER A 39 5.22 -4.04 -6.95
N PRO A 40 4.59 -2.95 -7.43
CA PRO A 40 3.16 -2.94 -7.76
C PRO A 40 2.75 -4.06 -8.71
N GLU A 41 3.60 -4.39 -9.68
CA GLU A 41 3.37 -5.41 -10.70
C GLU A 41 3.27 -6.79 -10.06
N LEU A 42 4.28 -7.17 -9.25
CA LEU A 42 4.29 -8.45 -8.55
C LEU A 42 3.10 -8.55 -7.58
N ASN A 43 2.85 -7.49 -6.82
CA ASN A 43 1.75 -7.46 -5.87
C ASN A 43 0.39 -7.63 -6.58
N THR A 44 0.22 -7.01 -7.74
CA THR A 44 -1.02 -7.08 -8.53
C THR A 44 -1.23 -8.48 -9.08
N LEU A 45 -0.17 -9.11 -9.61
CA LEU A 45 -0.23 -10.49 -10.11
C LEU A 45 -0.58 -11.49 -8.99
N LEU A 46 0.04 -11.35 -7.81
CA LEU A 46 -0.28 -12.19 -6.66
C LEU A 46 -1.71 -12.00 -6.18
N ALA A 47 -2.18 -10.74 -6.05
CA ALA A 47 -3.54 -10.44 -5.64
C ALA A 47 -4.58 -11.00 -6.63
N LEU A 48 -4.31 -10.88 -7.94
CA LEU A 48 -5.15 -11.45 -8.99
C LEU A 48 -5.19 -12.98 -8.89
N GLY A 49 -4.02 -13.62 -8.79
CA GLY A 49 -3.90 -15.07 -8.69
C GLY A 49 -4.63 -15.64 -7.47
N ILE A 50 -4.47 -15.03 -6.30
CA ILE A 50 -5.19 -15.42 -5.08
C ILE A 50 -6.69 -15.24 -5.26
N SER A 51 -7.14 -14.11 -5.82
CA SER A 51 -8.57 -13.84 -6.02
C SER A 51 -9.20 -14.85 -6.98
N ILE A 52 -8.53 -15.18 -8.09
CA ILE A 52 -8.97 -16.20 -9.05
C ILE A 52 -9.03 -17.58 -8.40
N TYR A 53 -7.97 -17.96 -7.66
CA TYR A 53 -7.93 -19.24 -6.95
C TYR A 53 -9.08 -19.37 -5.94
N VAL A 54 -9.34 -18.32 -5.17
CA VAL A 54 -10.44 -18.28 -4.20
C VAL A 54 -11.79 -18.34 -4.89
N ALA A 55 -11.95 -17.76 -6.09
CA ALA A 55 -13.20 -17.79 -6.84
C ALA A 55 -13.67 -19.21 -7.19
N LEU A 56 -12.74 -20.17 -7.24
CA LEU A 56 -13.03 -21.60 -7.44
C LEU A 56 -13.68 -22.25 -6.22
N LYS A 57 -13.57 -21.64 -5.02
CA LYS A 57 -14.01 -22.21 -3.73
C LYS A 57 -15.09 -21.40 -3.06
N ASP A 58 -14.94 -20.08 -3.05
CA ASP A 58 -15.84 -19.13 -2.40
C ASP A 58 -15.89 -17.84 -3.22
N LYS A 59 -16.97 -17.70 -4.01
CA LYS A 59 -17.17 -16.55 -4.89
C LYS A 59 -17.30 -15.24 -4.11
N MET A 60 -17.94 -15.27 -2.94
CA MET A 60 -18.14 -14.06 -2.14
C MET A 60 -16.83 -13.59 -1.51
N LEU A 61 -16.02 -14.52 -1.01
CA LEU A 61 -14.67 -14.20 -0.53
C LEU A 61 -13.80 -13.68 -1.68
N ALA A 62 -13.86 -14.29 -2.86
CA ALA A 62 -13.10 -13.83 -4.02
C ALA A 62 -13.46 -12.41 -4.43
N ILE A 63 -14.76 -12.10 -4.53
CA ILE A 63 -15.25 -10.74 -4.82
C ILE A 63 -14.76 -9.76 -3.75
N TYR A 64 -14.80 -10.16 -2.48
CA TYR A 64 -14.32 -9.33 -1.37
C TYR A 64 -12.81 -9.02 -1.48
N LEU A 65 -11.97 -10.04 -1.66
CA LEU A 65 -10.52 -9.89 -1.80
C LEU A 65 -10.14 -9.08 -3.06
N PHE A 66 -10.80 -9.38 -4.18
CA PHE A 66 -10.63 -8.64 -5.43
C PHE A 66 -11.01 -7.17 -5.24
N SER A 67 -12.17 -6.90 -4.66
CA SER A 67 -12.65 -5.53 -4.45
C SER A 67 -11.71 -4.76 -3.52
N LEU A 68 -11.26 -5.37 -2.42
CA LEU A 68 -10.27 -4.76 -1.52
C LEU A 68 -9.04 -4.27 -2.29
N TYR A 69 -8.43 -5.15 -3.09
CA TYR A 69 -7.19 -4.81 -3.79
C TYR A 69 -7.41 -3.84 -4.96
N PHE A 70 -8.31 -4.18 -5.89
CA PHE A 70 -8.44 -3.47 -7.16
C PHE A 70 -9.16 -2.13 -7.01
N VAL A 71 -10.14 -2.01 -6.10
CA VAL A 71 -10.73 -0.69 -5.78
C VAL A 71 -9.69 0.20 -5.12
N GLY A 72 -8.88 -0.35 -4.19
CA GLY A 72 -7.83 0.43 -3.52
C GLY A 72 -6.73 0.90 -4.46
N ALA A 73 -6.24 0.01 -5.33
CA ALA A 73 -5.25 0.35 -6.35
C ALA A 73 -5.81 1.36 -7.38
N GLY A 74 -7.05 1.16 -7.83
CA GLY A 74 -7.72 2.08 -8.76
C GLY A 74 -7.93 3.47 -8.15
N LEU A 75 -8.36 3.55 -6.90
CA LEU A 75 -8.53 4.82 -6.21
C LEU A 75 -7.19 5.54 -6.01
N ALA A 76 -6.11 4.81 -5.73
CA ALA A 76 -4.77 5.38 -5.65
C ALA A 76 -4.29 5.93 -7.00
N TYR A 77 -4.60 5.25 -8.11
CA TYR A 77 -4.31 5.75 -9.46
C TYR A 77 -5.07 7.05 -9.76
N VAL A 78 -6.37 7.11 -9.44
CA VAL A 78 -7.17 8.32 -9.59
C VAL A 78 -6.61 9.45 -8.72
N MET A 79 -6.30 9.19 -7.45
CA MET A 79 -5.70 10.19 -6.57
C MET A 79 -4.36 10.70 -7.09
N LYS A 80 -3.57 9.84 -7.73
CA LYS A 80 -2.31 10.24 -8.36
C LYS A 80 -2.51 11.22 -9.50
N ALA A 81 -3.48 10.95 -10.37
CA ALA A 81 -3.84 11.82 -11.49
C ALA A 81 -4.44 13.16 -11.03
N LEU A 82 -5.14 13.18 -9.89
CA LEU A 82 -5.77 14.38 -9.33
C LEU A 82 -4.80 15.28 -8.54
N VAL A 83 -3.94 14.68 -7.71
CA VAL A 83 -3.08 15.46 -6.79
C VAL A 83 -1.81 15.95 -7.48
N GLN A 84 -1.29 15.19 -8.44
CA GLN A 84 -0.15 15.60 -9.27
C GLN A 84 1.07 16.13 -8.51
N ARG A 85 1.33 15.57 -7.31
CA ARG A 85 2.43 16.03 -6.46
C ARG A 85 3.77 15.70 -7.13
N PRO A 86 4.70 16.66 -7.27
CA PRO A 86 6.05 16.38 -7.75
C PRO A 86 6.81 15.47 -6.77
N ARG A 87 7.84 14.77 -7.25
CA ARG A 87 8.73 13.97 -6.40
C ARG A 87 9.76 14.83 -5.65
N PRO A 88 10.40 14.31 -4.59
CA PRO A 88 11.53 14.99 -3.97
C PRO A 88 12.64 15.30 -4.98
N VAL A 89 13.20 16.52 -4.92
CA VAL A 89 14.19 17.03 -5.89
C VAL A 89 15.53 16.26 -5.85
N VAL A 90 15.84 15.65 -4.71
CA VAL A 90 17.03 14.82 -4.45
C VAL A 90 16.85 13.35 -4.86
N ALA A 91 15.85 13.04 -5.69
CA ALA A 91 15.62 11.68 -6.17
C ALA A 91 16.88 11.13 -6.85
N SER A 92 17.43 10.06 -6.28
CA SER A 92 18.70 9.45 -6.72
C SER A 92 18.57 8.67 -8.04
N VAL A 93 17.36 8.56 -8.59
CA VAL A 93 17.00 7.92 -9.85
C VAL A 93 15.91 8.76 -10.51
N HIS A 94 15.98 8.94 -11.84
CA HIS A 94 14.90 9.58 -12.60
C HIS A 94 13.66 8.67 -12.54
N PHE A 95 12.64 9.10 -11.81
CA PHE A 95 11.36 8.41 -11.75
C PHE A 95 10.31 9.27 -12.45
N ASP A 96 9.75 8.77 -13.54
CA ASP A 96 8.64 9.45 -14.20
C ASP A 96 7.38 9.48 -13.31
N GLY A 97 6.57 10.52 -13.53
CA GLY A 97 5.24 10.69 -12.90
C GLY A 97 5.24 11.21 -11.45
N TYR A 98 4.03 11.27 -10.89
CA TYR A 98 3.75 11.92 -9.60
C TYR A 98 4.04 11.05 -8.36
N SER A 99 4.37 11.70 -7.25
CA SER A 99 4.77 11.07 -5.98
C SER A 99 3.58 10.58 -5.15
N PHE A 100 2.48 11.33 -5.12
CA PHE A 100 1.35 11.03 -4.24
C PHE A 100 0.23 10.25 -4.96
N PRO A 101 -0.41 9.26 -4.30
CA PRO A 101 0.14 8.45 -3.21
C PRO A 101 1.23 7.48 -3.72
N SER A 102 1.94 6.84 -2.79
CA SER A 102 2.99 5.86 -3.13
C SER A 102 2.41 4.54 -3.63
N GLY A 103 2.75 4.17 -4.87
CA GLY A 103 2.27 2.94 -5.52
C GLY A 103 2.75 1.65 -4.85
N HIS A 104 4.03 1.63 -4.42
CA HIS A 104 4.58 0.47 -3.71
C HIS A 104 3.95 0.33 -2.31
N ALA A 105 3.71 1.46 -1.62
CA ALA A 105 3.10 1.43 -0.30
C ALA A 105 1.64 0.95 -0.35
N ILE A 106 0.82 1.47 -1.28
CA ILE A 106 -0.59 1.09 -1.39
C ILE A 106 -0.76 -0.38 -1.81
N THR A 107 -0.02 -0.84 -2.81
CA THR A 107 -0.16 -2.22 -3.31
C THR A 107 0.36 -3.25 -2.29
N THR A 108 1.44 -2.94 -1.57
CA THR A 108 1.98 -3.83 -0.53
C THR A 108 1.01 -3.99 0.63
N ILE A 109 0.46 -2.90 1.17
CA ILE A 109 -0.48 -3.00 2.30
C ILE A 109 -1.77 -3.73 1.90
N LEU A 110 -2.29 -3.46 0.69
CA LEU A 110 -3.48 -4.15 0.18
C LEU A 110 -3.24 -5.65 -0.01
N LEU A 111 -2.08 -6.04 -0.56
CA LEU A 111 -1.72 -7.46 -0.69
C LEU A 111 -1.59 -8.12 0.68
N VAL A 112 -0.92 -7.49 1.63
CA VAL A 112 -0.75 -8.03 2.99
C VAL A 112 -2.12 -8.23 3.67
N MET A 113 -3.02 -7.25 3.57
CA MET A 113 -4.40 -7.39 4.07
C MET A 113 -5.14 -8.54 3.39
N LEU A 114 -5.05 -8.64 2.07
CA LEU A 114 -5.65 -9.71 1.28
C LEU A 114 -5.15 -11.09 1.73
N VAL A 115 -3.84 -11.25 1.91
CA VAL A 115 -3.21 -12.49 2.39
C VAL A 115 -3.66 -12.81 3.81
N CYS A 116 -3.73 -11.82 4.71
CA CYS A 116 -4.19 -12.02 6.08
C CYS A 116 -5.67 -12.48 6.14
N ILE A 117 -6.53 -11.89 5.33
CA ILE A 117 -7.95 -12.29 5.22
C ILE A 117 -8.06 -13.69 4.63
N PHE A 118 -7.32 -13.98 3.56
CA PHE A 118 -7.25 -15.31 2.97
C PHE A 118 -6.79 -16.36 3.99
N ALA A 119 -5.74 -16.05 4.75
CA ALA A 119 -5.21 -16.90 5.81
C ALA A 119 -6.24 -17.16 6.91
N GLN A 120 -7.01 -16.15 7.33
CA GLN A 120 -8.06 -16.32 8.33
C GLN A 120 -9.13 -17.31 7.89
N GLN A 121 -9.48 -17.35 6.59
CA GLN A 121 -10.46 -18.30 6.07
C GLN A 121 -9.92 -19.73 5.97
N TYR A 122 -8.68 -19.90 5.48
CA TYR A 122 -8.19 -21.22 5.07
C TYR A 122 -7.19 -21.86 6.05
N LEU A 123 -6.59 -21.09 6.96
CA LEU A 123 -5.65 -21.61 7.96
C LEU A 123 -6.35 -21.78 9.32
N LYS A 124 -6.30 -22.99 9.88
CA LYS A 124 -6.86 -23.26 11.22
C LYS A 124 -5.93 -22.81 12.36
N ALA A 125 -4.63 -22.72 12.11
CA ALA A 125 -3.63 -22.42 13.13
C ALA A 125 -3.58 -20.91 13.44
N LYS A 126 -4.14 -20.49 14.58
CA LYS A 126 -4.12 -19.08 15.04
C LYS A 126 -2.72 -18.50 15.12
N THR A 127 -1.73 -19.28 15.57
CA THR A 127 -0.33 -18.85 15.63
C THR A 127 0.18 -18.44 14.25
N MET A 128 -0.15 -19.21 13.21
CA MET A 128 0.28 -18.90 11.84
C MET A 128 -0.39 -17.63 11.30
N GLN A 129 -1.67 -17.41 11.63
CA GLN A 129 -2.37 -16.16 11.30
C GLN A 129 -1.69 -14.94 11.97
N LEU A 130 -1.34 -15.05 13.26
CA LEU A 130 -0.66 -13.97 14.00
C LEU A 130 0.74 -13.70 13.45
N LEU A 131 1.49 -14.75 13.10
CA LEU A 131 2.81 -14.61 12.47
C LEU A 131 2.71 -13.91 11.11
N LEU A 132 1.70 -14.24 10.30
CA LEU A 132 1.46 -13.56 9.02
C LEU A 132 1.12 -12.08 9.19
N ILE A 133 0.31 -11.73 10.20
CA ILE A 133 0.02 -10.33 10.53
C ILE A 133 1.29 -9.60 10.98
N GLY A 134 2.08 -10.21 11.87
CA GLY A 134 3.33 -9.63 12.35
C GLY A 134 4.33 -9.41 11.22
N PHE A 135 4.63 -10.45 10.44
CA PHE A 135 5.53 -10.39 9.31
C PHE A 135 5.04 -9.42 8.24
N GLY A 136 3.75 -9.48 7.88
CA GLY A 136 3.15 -8.59 6.91
C GLY A 136 3.22 -7.12 7.33
N SER A 137 3.01 -6.83 8.62
CA SER A 137 3.14 -5.47 9.16
C SER A 137 4.57 -4.96 9.02
N VAL A 138 5.56 -5.77 9.42
CA VAL A 138 6.98 -5.44 9.25
C VAL A 138 7.31 -5.20 7.77
N TRP A 139 6.80 -6.04 6.86
CA TRP A 139 7.00 -5.89 5.43
C TRP A 139 6.44 -4.58 4.87
N VAL A 140 5.22 -4.19 5.28
CA VAL A 140 4.61 -2.91 4.91
C VAL A 140 5.49 -1.73 5.36
N PHE A 141 6.04 -1.80 6.58
CA PHE A 141 6.96 -0.78 7.08
C PHE A 141 8.27 -0.73 6.30
N ILE A 142 8.89 -1.89 6.01
CA ILE A 142 10.14 -1.98 5.24
C ILE A 142 9.96 -1.35 3.85
N ILE A 143 8.89 -1.72 3.14
CA ILE A 143 8.61 -1.14 1.81
C ILE A 143 8.28 0.35 1.91
N GLY A 144 7.52 0.78 2.91
CA GLY A 144 7.24 2.21 3.12
C GLY A 144 8.52 3.02 3.35
N ALA A 145 9.38 2.53 4.25
CA ALA A 145 10.65 3.16 4.60
C ALA A 145 11.61 3.20 3.41
N SER A 146 11.70 2.12 2.62
CA SER A 146 12.57 2.06 1.44
C SER A 146 12.21 3.16 0.43
N ARG A 147 10.91 3.48 0.25
CA ARG A 147 10.47 4.53 -0.67
C ARG A 147 10.88 5.94 -0.24
N VAL A 148 10.95 6.19 1.06
CA VAL A 148 11.44 7.46 1.62
C VAL A 148 12.96 7.51 1.55
N TYR A 149 13.62 6.40 1.88
CA TYR A 149 15.08 6.27 1.86
C TYR A 149 15.69 6.41 0.47
N LEU A 150 15.04 5.86 -0.55
CA LEU A 150 15.42 6.05 -1.96
C LEU A 150 15.03 7.43 -2.52
N HIS A 151 14.52 8.33 -1.66
CA HIS A 151 14.04 9.67 -2.00
C HIS A 151 12.99 9.70 -3.12
N ALA A 152 12.27 8.59 -3.31
CA ALA A 152 11.30 8.48 -4.40
C ALA A 152 9.91 9.01 -4.02
N HIS A 153 9.61 9.03 -2.72
CA HIS A 153 8.34 9.49 -2.14
C HIS A 153 8.59 10.25 -0.84
N PHE A 154 7.69 11.17 -0.53
CA PHE A 154 7.64 11.79 0.78
C PHE A 154 7.02 10.83 1.82
N PRO A 155 7.37 10.94 3.12
CA PRO A 155 6.74 10.17 4.18
C PRO A 155 5.21 10.25 4.16
N THR A 156 4.66 11.43 3.87
CA THR A 156 3.21 11.63 3.78
C THR A 156 2.55 10.91 2.60
N ASP A 157 3.28 10.61 1.51
CA ASP A 157 2.76 9.81 0.40
C ASP A 157 2.55 8.35 0.85
N VAL A 158 3.45 7.83 1.69
CA VAL A 158 3.39 6.48 2.26
C VAL A 158 2.25 6.40 3.27
N LEU A 159 2.19 7.34 4.22
CA LEU A 159 1.12 7.39 5.23
C LEU A 159 -0.26 7.51 4.57
N ALA A 160 -0.40 8.35 3.54
CA ALA A 160 -1.67 8.48 2.83
C ALA A 160 -2.08 7.18 2.13
N SER A 161 -1.12 6.41 1.63
CA SER A 161 -1.38 5.09 1.03
C SER A 161 -1.92 4.12 2.07
N TRP A 162 -1.33 4.08 3.27
CA TRP A 162 -1.81 3.21 4.35
C TRP A 162 -3.21 3.60 4.83
N CYS A 163 -3.46 4.91 5.02
CA CYS A 163 -4.80 5.39 5.37
C CYS A 163 -5.83 5.07 4.30
N LEU A 164 -5.47 5.21 3.01
CA LEU A 164 -6.35 4.89 1.89
C LEU A 164 -6.72 3.40 1.87
N ALA A 165 -5.75 2.50 2.05
CA ALA A 165 -6.01 1.07 2.12
C ALA A 165 -6.94 0.70 3.28
N MET A 166 -6.73 1.28 4.47
CA MET A 166 -7.61 1.06 5.62
C MET A 166 -9.04 1.56 5.35
N ALA A 167 -9.20 2.71 4.72
CA ALA A 167 -10.51 3.26 4.36
C ALA A 167 -11.24 2.37 3.34
N VAL A 168 -10.52 1.90 2.32
CA VAL A 168 -11.07 0.97 1.31
C VAL A 168 -11.47 -0.35 1.95
N TRP A 169 -10.62 -0.91 2.82
CA TRP A 169 -10.93 -2.13 3.55
C TRP A 169 -12.21 -1.98 4.40
N GLY A 170 -12.33 -0.89 5.15
CA GLY A 170 -13.54 -0.59 5.93
C GLY A 170 -14.78 -0.49 5.04
N GLY A 171 -14.71 0.28 3.95
CA GLY A 171 -15.83 0.48 3.03
C GLY A 171 -16.28 -0.82 2.36
N VAL A 172 -15.34 -1.60 1.82
CA VAL A 172 -15.64 -2.89 1.17
C VAL A 172 -16.18 -3.90 2.20
N THR A 173 -15.70 -3.90 3.44
CA THR A 173 -16.23 -4.76 4.52
C THR A 173 -17.67 -4.42 4.87
N VAL A 174 -17.99 -3.12 5.00
CA VAL A 174 -19.37 -2.65 5.27
C VAL A 174 -20.30 -3.06 4.12
N LEU A 175 -19.87 -2.88 2.87
CA LEU A 175 -20.66 -3.29 1.70
C LEU A 175 -20.92 -4.80 1.67
N LYS A 176 -19.90 -5.62 1.97
CA LYS A 176 -20.05 -7.07 2.08
C LYS A 176 -21.08 -7.43 3.16
N GLN A 177 -20.99 -6.83 4.34
CA GLN A 177 -21.93 -7.11 5.44
C GLN A 177 -23.35 -6.68 5.10
N ALA A 178 -23.52 -5.51 4.48
CA ALA A 178 -24.82 -5.00 4.05
C ALA A 178 -25.46 -5.90 2.99
N TYR A 179 -24.66 -6.49 2.09
CA TYR A 179 -25.13 -7.48 1.14
C TYR A 179 -25.61 -8.77 1.83
N LEU A 180 -24.78 -9.34 2.73
CA LEU A 180 -25.11 -10.58 3.44
C LEU A 180 -26.33 -10.44 4.36
N ASN A 181 -26.58 -9.25 4.92
CA ASN A 181 -27.76 -9.01 5.77
C ASN A 181 -29.07 -8.91 4.97
N ARG A 182 -29.01 -8.76 3.64
CA ARG A 182 -30.19 -8.64 2.76
C ARG A 182 -30.62 -9.97 2.13
N THR A 183 -29.76 -10.99 2.17
CA THR A 183 -29.98 -12.31 1.58
C THR A 183 -30.28 -13.33 2.67
#